data_AF-A0AAZ3QVZ5-F1
#
_entry.id   AF-A0AAZ3QVZ5-F1
#
_cell.length_a   1.000
_cell.length_b   1.000
_cell.length_c   1.000
_cell.angle_alpha   90.00
_cell.angle_beta   90.00
_cell.angle_gamma   90.00
#
_symmetry.space_group_name_H-M   'P 1'
#
loop_
_entity.id
_entity.type
_entity.pdbx_description
1 polymer ?
#
loop_
_entity_poly.entity_id
_entity_poly.type
_entity_poly.pdbx_seq_one_letter_code
_entity_poly.pdbx_strand_id
1 'polypeptide(L)' 'MDSKGEESKMSYPNIFFMIDNFEEVFCDMTVGEGEMVCVELVASDKSNTFQGVVFQGSIRYEALKKVYDNRISWR' A
#
# COMPACT_ATOMS: atom_id res chain seq x y z
N MET A 1 -19.44 30.10 24.83
CA MET A 1 -19.93 29.20 23.75
C MET A 1 -18.79 28.25 23.50
N ASP A 2 -18.74 27.17 24.28
CA ASP A 2 -17.62 26.22 24.29
C ASP A 2 -18.14 24.87 23.82
N SER A 3 -18.45 24.79 22.52
CA SER A 3 -18.68 23.50 21.88
C SER A 3 -17.31 22.89 21.60
N LYS A 4 -16.69 22.29 22.62
CA LYS A 4 -15.64 21.29 22.44
C LYS A 4 -16.28 20.05 21.85
N GLY A 5 -16.38 19.99 20.52
CA GLY A 5 -16.68 18.76 19.83
C GLY A 5 -15.48 17.83 19.94
N GLU A 6 -15.63 16.69 20.62
CA GLU A 6 -14.74 15.55 20.42
C GLU A 6 -14.92 15.05 18.98
N GLU A 7 -14.04 15.47 18.09
CA GLU A 7 -13.96 14.89 16.75
C GLU A 7 -13.47 13.44 16.89
N SER A 8 -14.39 12.49 16.73
CA SER A 8 -14.07 11.07 16.75
C SER A 8 -13.32 10.69 15.46
N LYS A 9 -11.99 10.69 15.52
CA LYS A 9 -11.16 10.13 14.45
C LYS A 9 -11.37 8.62 14.36
N MET A 10 -12.22 8.18 13.43
CA MET A 10 -12.21 6.79 12.99
C MET A 10 -10.88 6.50 12.30
N SER A 11 -9.98 5.89 13.05
CA SER A 11 -8.80 5.26 12.50
C SER A 11 -9.23 3.88 12.04
N TYR A 12 -9.01 3.53 10.77
CA TYR A 12 -9.12 2.15 10.30
C TYR A 12 -7.72 1.54 10.44
N PRO A 13 -7.40 0.91 11.59
CA PRO A 13 -6.03 0.50 11.91
C PRO A 13 -5.49 -0.53 10.92
N ASN A 14 -6.38 -1.26 10.24
CA ASN A 14 -6.02 -2.30 9.28
C ASN A 14 -6.81 -2.10 7.99
N ILE A 15 -6.15 -1.57 6.96
CA ILE A 15 -6.69 -1.50 5.60
C ILE A 15 -6.07 -2.66 4.82
N PHE A 16 -6.91 -3.59 4.38
CA PHE A 16 -6.51 -4.71 3.53
C PHE A 16 -7.11 -4.49 2.14
N PHE A 17 -6.28 -4.60 1.11
CA PHE A 17 -6.70 -4.54 -0.28
C PHE A 17 -6.03 -5.67 -1.06
N MET A 18 -6.78 -6.25 -2.00
CA MET A 18 -6.24 -7.22 -2.94
C MET A 18 -5.77 -6.47 -4.19
N ILE A 19 -4.65 -6.92 -4.76
CA ILE A 19 -4.15 -6.40 -6.04
C ILE A 19 -4.48 -7.48 -7.07
N ASP A 20 -5.61 -7.32 -7.75
CA ASP A 20 -6.13 -8.33 -8.70
C ASP A 20 -5.22 -8.51 -9.94
N ASN A 21 -4.44 -7.48 -10.29
CA ASN A 21 -3.55 -7.46 -11.46
C ASN A 21 -2.07 -7.33 -11.06
N PHE A 22 -1.65 -7.98 -9.98
CA PHE A 22 -0.27 -7.85 -9.48
C PHE A 22 0.78 -8.14 -10.58
N GLU A 23 0.65 -9.26 -11.30
CA GLU A 23 1.63 -9.61 -12.34
C GLU A 23 1.67 -8.61 -13.49
N GLU A 24 0.53 -8.04 -13.89
CA GLU A 24 0.47 -7.05 -14.98
C GLU A 24 1.05 -5.70 -14.54
N VAL A 25 0.68 -5.21 -13.34
CA VAL A 25 1.12 -3.91 -12.81
C VAL A 25 2.62 -3.89 -12.53
N PHE A 26 3.18 -5.02 -12.10
CA PHE A 26 4.58 -5.13 -11.72
C PHE A 26 5.44 -5.87 -12.75
N CYS A 27 4.91 -6.20 -13.94
CA CYS A 27 5.62 -6.95 -14.97
C CYS A 27 6.93 -6.27 -15.39
N ASP A 28 6.90 -4.95 -15.54
CA ASP A 28 8.04 -4.14 -15.96
C ASP A 28 8.84 -3.56 -14.78
N MET A 29 8.50 -3.95 -13.54
CA MET A 29 9.16 -3.46 -12.34
C MET A 29 10.28 -4.41 -11.89
N THR A 30 11.52 -3.97 -12.04
CA THR A 30 12.70 -4.65 -11.47
C THR A 30 13.15 -3.93 -10.20
N VAL A 31 13.36 -4.68 -9.12
CA VAL A 31 13.90 -4.16 -7.85
C VAL A 31 15.23 -4.86 -7.57
N GLY A 32 16.31 -4.09 -7.54
CA GLY A 32 17.66 -4.53 -7.25
C GLY A 32 18.00 -4.54 -5.75
N GLU A 33 19.17 -5.11 -5.43
CA GLU A 33 19.70 -5.09 -4.06
C GLU A 33 19.95 -3.65 -3.58
N GLY A 34 19.46 -3.34 -2.39
CA GLY A 34 19.52 -1.99 -1.80
C GLY A 34 18.42 -1.03 -2.28
N GLU A 35 17.58 -1.44 -3.24
CA GLU A 35 16.43 -0.65 -3.67
C GLU A 35 15.19 -0.87 -2.79
N MET A 36 14.22 0.02 -2.93
CA MET A 36 12.96 -0.01 -2.18
C MET A 36 11.79 0.28 -3.10
N VAL A 37 10.67 -0.38 -2.84
CA VAL A 37 9.39 -0.09 -3.49
C VAL A 37 8.61 0.89 -2.63
N CYS A 38 8.41 2.11 -3.12
CA CYS A 38 7.52 3.08 -2.49
C CYS A 38 6.08 2.78 -2.90
N VAL A 39 5.18 2.79 -1.92
CA VAL A 39 3.74 2.56 -2.13
C VAL A 39 2.95 3.74 -1.61
N GLU A 40 1.96 4.16 -2.38
CA GLU A 40 0.99 5.17 -2.00
C GLU A 40 -0.41 4.63 -2.25
N LEU A 41 -1.27 4.70 -1.22
CA LEU A 41 -2.68 4.36 -1.35
C LEU A 41 -3.47 5.66 -1.46
N VAL A 42 -4.11 5.84 -2.62
CA VAL A 42 -4.97 6.99 -2.88
C VAL A 42 -6.42 6.52 -2.85
N ALA A 43 -7.23 7.15 -2.00
CA ALA A 43 -8.67 7.00 -2.04
C ALA A 43 -9.25 8.08 -2.96
N SER A 44 -10.14 7.67 -3.86
CA SER A 44 -10.93 8.58 -4.67
C SER A 44 -12.43 8.39 -4.42
N ASP A 45 -13.20 9.45 -4.61
CA ASP A 45 -14.65 9.33 -4.67
C ASP A 45 -15.11 8.68 -5.99
N LYS A 46 -16.38 8.26 -6.06
CA LYS A 46 -16.92 7.55 -7.24
C LYS A 46 -16.82 8.35 -8.54
N SER A 47 -16.81 9.67 -8.44
CA SER A 47 -16.69 10.60 -9.56
C SER A 47 -15.25 10.97 -9.90
N ASN A 48 -14.25 10.47 -9.15
CA ASN A 48 -12.84 10.88 -9.23
C ASN A 48 -12.61 12.40 -9.14
N THR A 49 -13.54 13.11 -8.50
CA THR A 49 -13.48 14.55 -8.28
C THR A 49 -12.65 14.90 -7.05
N PHE A 50 -12.60 14.00 -6.06
CA PHE A 50 -11.75 14.14 -4.88
C PHE A 50 -10.82 12.94 -4.79
N GLN A 51 -9.54 13.22 -4.58
CA GLN A 51 -8.52 12.23 -4.32
C GLN A 51 -7.72 12.64 -3.09
N GLY A 52 -7.40 11.66 -2.25
CA GLY A 52 -6.61 11.87 -1.04
C GLY A 52 -5.71 10.68 -0.77
N VAL A 53 -4.49 10.96 -0.37
CA VAL A 53 -3.55 9.94 0.09
C VAL A 53 -3.97 9.47 1.47
N VAL A 54 -4.25 8.18 1.61
CA VAL A 54 -4.68 7.55 2.87
C VAL A 54 -3.57 6.71 3.50
N PHE A 55 -2.52 6.35 2.73
CA PHE A 55 -1.34 5.67 3.24
C PHE A 55 -0.12 5.92 2.34
N GLN A 56 1.05 6.07 2.95
CA GLN A 56 2.35 6.06 2.26
C GLN A 56 3.29 5.11 3.00
N GLY A 57 4.04 4.32 2.25
CA GLY A 57 4.97 3.34 2.81
C GLY A 57 6.10 3.00 1.85
N SER A 58 7.04 2.21 2.35
CA SER A 58 8.10 1.63 1.54
C SER A 58 8.35 0.18 1.94
N ILE A 59 8.70 -0.64 0.97
CA ILE A 59 9.03 -2.05 1.14
C ILE A 59 10.46 -2.22 0.65
N ARG A 60 11.36 -2.63 1.55
CA ARG A 60 12.75 -2.87 1.18
C ARG A 60 12.89 -4.15 0.35
N TYR A 61 13.88 -4.18 -0.53
CA TYR A 61 14.21 -5.35 -1.34
C TYR A 61 14.31 -6.65 -0.52
N GLU A 62 14.91 -6.62 0.67
CA GLU A 62 15.10 -7.83 1.47
C GLU A 62 13.77 -8.43 1.95
N ALA A 63 12.77 -7.59 2.19
CA ALA A 63 11.43 -8.05 2.56
C ALA A 63 10.73 -8.71 1.37
N LEU A 64 10.86 -8.14 0.18
CA LEU A 64 10.31 -8.72 -1.07
C LEU A 64 11.00 -10.04 -1.42
N LYS A 65 12.34 -10.06 -1.38
CA LYS A 65 13.15 -11.26 -1.62
C LYS A 65 12.77 -12.39 -0.67
N LYS A 66 12.61 -12.11 0.63
CA LYS A 66 12.19 -13.13 1.61
C LYS A 66 10.84 -13.78 1.25
N VAL A 67 9.86 -12.99 0.81
CA VAL A 67 8.54 -13.51 0.39
C VAL A 67 8.66 -14.32 -0.90
N TYR A 68 9.46 -13.85 -1.86
CA TYR A 68 9.71 -14.53 -3.12
C TYR A 68 10.42 -15.88 -2.93
N ASP A 69 11.51 -15.90 -2.16
CA ASP A 69 12.28 -17.12 -1.85
C ASP A 69 11.42 -18.16 -1.13
N ASN A 70 10.61 -17.71 -0.17
CA ASN A 70 9.63 -18.55 0.53
C ASN A 70 8.52 -19.09 -0.40
N ARG A 71 8.30 -18.51 -1.58
CA ARG A 71 7.33 -19.05 -2.57
C ARG A 71 8.00 -20.07 -3.48
N ILE A 72 9.27 -19.86 -3.83
CA ILE A 72 10.06 -20.79 -4.64
C ILE A 72 10.41 -22.05 -3.86
N SER A 73 10.68 -21.97 -2.56
CA SER A 73 11.05 -23.15 -1.75
C SER A 73 9.95 -24.22 -1.62
N TRP A 74 8.72 -23.92 -2.05
CA TRP A 74 7.60 -24.88 -2.08
C TRP A 74 7.37 -25.52 -3.46
N ARG A 75 8.17 -25.14 -4.47
CA ARG A 75 8.25 -25.82 -5.77
C ARG A 75 9.46 -26.74 -5.79
#